data_AF-A0A0B1SEV5-F1
#
_entry.id   AF-A0A0B1SEV5-F1
#
_cell.length_a   1.000
_cell.length_b   1.000
_cell.length_c   1.000
_cell.angle_alpha   90.00
_cell.angle_beta   90.00
_cell.angle_gamma   90.00
#
_symmetry.space_group_name_H-M   'P 1'
#
loop_
_entity.id
_entity.type
_entity.pdbx_description
1 polymer ?
#
loop_
_entity_poly.entity_id
_entity_poly.type
_entity_poly.pdbx_seq_one_letter_code
_entity_poly.pdbx_strand_id
1 'polypeptide(L)' 'MAEMMKQGTEIAGGLGPTVGKLWRIGTFGGNSDKEKIAKVVHLLAETIKN' A
#
# COMPACT_ATOMS: atom_id res chain seq x y z
N MET A 1 8.69 -1.74 -0.06
CA MET A 1 7.82 -2.35 0.98
C MET A 1 8.41 -2.29 2.37
N ALA A 2 9.66 -2.72 2.57
CA ALA A 2 10.32 -2.60 3.88
C ALA A 2 10.22 -1.16 4.43
N GLU A 3 10.32 -0.16 3.56
CA GLU A 3 10.23 1.25 3.96
C GLU A 3 8.83 1.69 4.42
N MET A 4 7.77 1.34 3.69
CA MET A 4 6.40 1.63 4.13
C MET A 4 6.05 0.91 5.44
N MET A 5 6.54 -0.33 5.62
CA MET A 5 6.32 -1.06 6.87
C MET A 5 7.05 -0.46 8.06
N LYS A 6 8.24 0.11 7.88
CA LYS A 6 8.90 0.90 8.95
C LYS A 6 8.07 2.11 9.36
N GLN A 7 7.28 2.66 8.45
CA GLN A 7 6.33 3.76 8.71
C GLN A 7 4.95 3.26 9.21
N GLY A 8 4.84 1.97 9.57
CA GLY A 8 3.63 1.37 10.12
C GLY A 8 2.50 1.16 9.10
N THR A 9 2.81 1.17 7.79
CA THR A 9 1.82 0.98 6.73
C THR A 9 2.14 -0.25 5.90
N GLU A 10 1.24 -1.23 5.92
CA GLU A 10 1.35 -2.45 5.12
C GLU A 10 0.57 -2.33 3.81
N ILE A 11 1.19 -2.76 2.71
CA ILE A 11 0.52 -3.05 1.45
C ILE A 11 1.04 -4.38 0.92
N ALA A 12 0.22 -5.09 0.14
CA ALA A 12 0.59 -6.39 -0.38
C ALA A 12 1.12 -6.30 -1.82
N GLY A 13 1.94 -7.26 -2.22
CA GLY A 13 2.20 -7.52 -3.64
C GLY A 13 1.03 -8.22 -4.32
N GLY A 14 1.14 -8.42 -5.63
CA GLY A 14 0.27 -9.33 -6.36
C GLY A 14 0.38 -10.79 -5.90
N LEU A 15 -0.62 -11.59 -6.23
CA LEU A 15 -0.74 -13.00 -5.89
C LEU A 15 -0.94 -13.84 -7.16
N GLY A 16 -0.38 -15.05 -7.20
CA GLY A 16 -0.46 -15.96 -8.35
C GLY A 16 0.02 -15.31 -9.65
N PRO A 17 -0.81 -15.23 -10.72
CA PRO A 17 -0.43 -14.62 -12.00
C PRO A 17 0.00 -13.14 -11.93
N THR A 18 -0.26 -12.46 -10.81
CA THR A 18 0.04 -11.03 -10.60
C THR A 18 1.27 -10.77 -9.74
N VAL A 19 1.96 -11.81 -9.25
CA VAL A 19 3.21 -11.65 -8.48
C VAL A 19 4.21 -10.81 -9.28
N GLY A 20 4.76 -9.77 -8.64
CA GLY A 20 5.75 -8.86 -9.23
C GLY A 20 5.20 -7.84 -10.23
N LYS A 21 3.90 -7.85 -10.53
CA LYS A 21 3.30 -6.96 -11.57
C LYS A 21 2.56 -5.75 -11.00
N LEU A 22 2.05 -5.86 -9.77
CA LEU A 22 1.27 -4.82 -9.13
C LEU A 22 1.38 -4.87 -7.61
N TRP A 23 0.86 -3.83 -6.99
CA TRP A 23 0.64 -3.72 -5.55
C TRP A 23 -0.84 -3.65 -5.25
N ARG A 24 -1.21 -4.11 -4.05
CA ARG A 24 -2.59 -4.15 -3.56
C ARG A 24 -2.69 -3.40 -2.25
N ILE A 25 -3.59 -2.42 -2.23
CA ILE A 25 -4.00 -1.70 -1.03
C ILE A 25 -5.37 -2.25 -0.64
N GLY A 26 -5.44 -2.95 0.50
CA GLY A 26 -6.70 -3.52 0.98
C GLY A 26 -7.46 -2.54 1.85
N THR A 27 -8.68 -2.15 1.44
CA THR A 27 -9.58 -1.32 2.23
C THR A 27 -10.77 -2.15 2.73
N PHE A 28 -10.71 -2.57 3.99
CA PHE A 28 -11.72 -3.38 4.67
C PHE A 28 -12.00 -2.83 6.07
N GLY A 29 -13.28 -2.62 6.40
CA GLY A 29 -13.70 -2.22 7.74
C GLY A 29 -13.05 -0.91 8.18
N GLY A 30 -12.34 -0.92 9.33
CA GLY A 30 -11.80 0.28 9.95
C GLY A 30 -10.73 1.05 9.15
N ASN A 31 -10.18 0.48 8.08
CA ASN A 31 -9.27 1.20 7.17
C ASN A 31 -9.94 1.65 5.86
N SER A 32 -11.24 1.37 5.66
CA SER A 32 -12.06 1.94 4.59
C SER A 32 -12.50 3.37 4.93
N ASP A 33 -11.51 4.21 5.18
CA ASP A 33 -11.66 5.61 5.55
C ASP A 33 -10.88 6.49 4.56
N LYS A 34 -11.45 7.65 4.21
CA LYS A 34 -10.89 8.51 3.15
C LYS A 34 -9.50 9.02 3.49
N GLU A 35 -9.26 9.41 4.75
CA GLU A 35 -7.97 9.95 5.18
C GLU A 35 -6.91 8.85 5.17
N LYS A 36 -7.25 7.65 5.65
CA LYS A 36 -6.35 6.49 5.62
C LYS A 36 -5.99 6.09 4.18
N ILE A 37 -6.97 6.09 3.28
CA ILE A 37 -6.76 5.79 1.85
C ILE A 37 -5.84 6.84 1.21
N ALA A 38 -6.11 8.13 1.43
CA ALA A 38 -5.28 9.19 0.89
C ALA A 38 -3.84 9.10 1.39
N LYS A 39 -3.65 8.82 2.70
CA LYS A 39 -2.33 8.65 3.31
C LYS A 39 -1.53 7.51 2.68
N VAL A 40 -2.12 6.32 2.53
CA VAL A 40 -1.39 5.16 1.96
C VAL A 40 -1.06 5.36 0.48
N VAL A 41 -1.93 6.02 -0.28
CA VAL A 41 -1.67 6.35 -1.69
C VAL A 41 -0.52 7.35 -1.82
N HIS A 42 -0.51 8.39 -0.98
CA HIS A 42 0.57 9.38 -0.98
C HIS A 42 1.90 8.72 -0.61
N LEU A 43 1.93 7.95 0.48
CA LEU A 43 3.12 7.26 0.94
C LEU A 43 3.68 6.28 -0.11
N LEU A 44 2.80 5.55 -0.80
CA LEU A 44 3.22 4.67 -1.89
C LEU A 44 3.87 5.48 -3.02
N ALA A 45 3.25 6.59 -3.44
CA ALA A 45 3.76 7.44 -4.50
C ALA A 45 5.12 8.05 -4.16
N GLU A 46 5.36 8.45 -2.91
CA GLU A 46 6.67 8.92 -2.44
C GLU A 46 7.70 7.80 -2.43
N THR A 47 7.31 6.61 -1.97
CA THR A 47 8.23 5.47 -1.85
C THR A 47 8.73 4.94 -3.20
N ILE A 48 7.89 4.98 -4.26
CA ILE A 48 8.27 4.46 -5.59
C ILE A 48 8.95 5.48 -6.51
N LYS A 49 8.95 6.77 -6.15
CA LYS A 49 9.63 7.82 -6.91
C LYS A 49 11.14 7.92 -6.60
N ASN A 50 11.56 7.32 -5.49
CA ASN A 50 12.96 7.20 -5.07
C ASN A 50 13.52 5.83 -5.44
#